data_AF-A0A965UQ11-F1
#
_entry.id   AF-A0A965UQ11-F1
#
_cell.length_a   1.000
_cell.length_b   1.000
_cell.length_c   1.000
_cell.angle_alpha   90.00
_cell.angle_beta   90.00
_cell.angle_gamma   90.00
#
_symmetry.space_group_name_H-M   'P 1'
#
loop_
_entity.id
_entity.type
_entity.pdbx_description
1 polymer ?
#
loop_
_entity_poly.entity_id
_entity_poly.type
_entity_poly.pdbx_seq_one_letter_code
_entity_poly.pdbx_strand_id
1 'polypeptide(L)'
;MKPLPFMKSFFVPRKHLSISEWCEQNLVLSPRITNILSYRLSEQPCPALWVMPSEALARSFSETRWLPMVDDCPTLAKEKPENTDKIKILEQHFRKMSLWFVGSNSPANLSSRSVSLLMLDEVDKFSDGTNSKEAGALQLAEARVATYPNHLVVSTSTPTTADSIIWSEWQKGDMRFYFVPCPHCGHKQKLIWERVKWDEKAKLEDGVYDFTM
;
A
#
# COMPACT_ATOMS: atom_id res chain seq x y z
N MET A 1 -7.83 -19.69 -8.91
CA MET A 1 -8.52 -18.97 -7.80
C MET A 1 -9.36 -17.85 -8.42
N LYS A 2 -10.67 -17.78 -8.17
CA LYS A 2 -11.46 -16.59 -8.57
C LYS A 2 -11.09 -15.46 -7.61
N PRO A 3 -10.68 -14.27 -8.10
CA PRO A 3 -10.34 -13.16 -7.21
C PRO A 3 -11.56 -12.76 -6.37
N LEU A 4 -11.33 -12.45 -5.09
CA LEU A 4 -12.36 -11.99 -4.17
C LEU A 4 -13.11 -10.80 -4.80
N PRO A 5 -14.46 -10.71 -4.68
CA PRO A 5 -15.26 -9.63 -5.27
C PRO A 5 -14.78 -8.23 -4.88
N PHE A 6 -14.20 -8.10 -3.68
CA PHE A 6 -13.59 -6.87 -3.16
C PHE A 6 -12.38 -6.40 -3.98
N MET A 7 -11.47 -7.31 -4.35
CA MET A 7 -10.32 -6.97 -5.19
C MET A 7 -10.80 -6.42 -6.53
N LYS A 8 -11.84 -7.00 -7.13
CA LYS A 8 -12.43 -6.48 -8.37
C LYS A 8 -12.93 -5.05 -8.24
N SER A 9 -13.42 -4.64 -7.06
CA SER A 9 -13.89 -3.27 -6.81
C SER A 9 -12.76 -2.23 -6.75
N PHE A 10 -11.56 -2.63 -6.28
CA PHE A 10 -10.35 -1.80 -6.39
C PHE A 10 -9.87 -1.66 -7.84
N PHE A 11 -10.16 -2.65 -8.68
CA PHE A 11 -9.76 -2.67 -10.08
C PHE A 11 -10.85 -2.12 -11.03
N VAL A 12 -11.90 -1.51 -10.49
CA VAL A 12 -12.79 -0.66 -11.29
C VAL A 12 -11.97 0.57 -11.72
N PRO A 13 -11.98 0.96 -13.02
CA PRO A 13 -11.13 2.04 -13.49
C PRO A 13 -11.46 3.35 -12.78
N ARG A 14 -10.59 3.74 -11.83
CA ARG A 14 -10.56 5.07 -11.22
C ARG A 14 -9.15 5.62 -11.43
N LYS A 15 -9.05 6.89 -11.83
CA LYS A 15 -7.75 7.57 -11.96
C LYS A 15 -7.09 7.78 -10.59
N HIS A 16 -7.91 7.94 -9.54
CA HIS A 16 -7.47 8.18 -8.18
C HIS A 16 -8.25 7.29 -7.19
N LEU A 17 -7.53 6.68 -6.25
CA LEU A 17 -8.07 5.83 -5.19
C LEU A 17 -7.43 6.23 -3.85
N SER A 18 -8.16 7.00 -3.04
CA SER A 18 -7.73 7.37 -1.70
C SER A 18 -8.25 6.35 -0.69
N ILE A 19 -7.36 5.78 0.12
CA ILE A 19 -7.69 4.83 1.17
C ILE A 19 -7.31 5.49 2.51
N SER A 20 -8.27 6.12 3.19
CA SER A 20 -8.07 6.57 4.57
C SER A 20 -8.51 5.49 5.55
N GLU A 21 -7.73 5.24 6.59
CA GLU A 21 -8.15 4.37 7.68
C GLU A 21 -8.73 5.21 8.83
N TRP A 22 -10.03 5.08 9.09
CA TRP A 22 -10.68 5.59 10.31
C TRP A 22 -11.22 4.41 11.11
N CYS A 23 -10.32 3.52 11.55
CA CYS A 23 -10.48 2.64 12.71
C CYS A 23 -9.18 1.85 12.93
N GLU A 24 -8.48 2.23 13.98
CA GLU A 24 -7.62 1.38 14.83
C GLU A 24 -6.21 1.05 14.36
N GLN A 25 -5.30 1.51 15.22
CA GLN A 25 -3.91 1.14 15.36
C GLN A 25 -3.57 -0.27 14.86
N ASN A 26 -2.74 -0.28 13.82
CA ASN A 26 -1.79 -1.33 13.45
C ASN A 26 -2.36 -2.60 12.78
N LEU A 27 -1.71 -2.94 11.65
CA LEU A 27 -1.51 -4.26 11.02
C LEU A 27 -2.22 -4.57 9.69
N VAL A 28 -3.18 -3.77 9.19
CA VAL A 28 -3.93 -4.17 7.97
C VAL A 28 -3.69 -3.28 6.74
N LEU A 29 -3.11 -2.09 6.88
CA LEU A 29 -2.79 -1.21 5.73
C LEU A 29 -1.76 -1.85 4.79
N SER A 30 -0.60 -2.21 5.35
CA SER A 30 0.53 -2.75 4.59
C SER A 30 0.15 -3.98 3.75
N PRO A 31 -0.58 -5.00 4.26
CA PRO A 31 -1.04 -6.12 3.43
C PRO A 31 -2.05 -5.74 2.33
N ARG A 32 -2.88 -4.72 2.53
CA ARG A 32 -3.89 -4.31 1.52
C ARG A 32 -3.24 -3.61 0.34
N ILE A 33 -2.32 -2.69 0.61
CA ILE A 33 -1.61 -1.96 -0.44
C ILE A 33 -0.60 -2.85 -1.16
N THR A 34 0.10 -3.76 -0.46
CA THR A 34 0.97 -4.75 -1.13
C THR A 34 0.18 -5.62 -2.09
N ASN A 35 -1.06 -6.02 -1.76
CA ASN A 35 -1.91 -6.80 -2.67
C ASN A 35 -2.22 -6.07 -4.00
N ILE A 36 -2.39 -4.75 -3.98
CA ILE A 36 -2.57 -3.96 -5.21
C ILE A 36 -1.33 -4.06 -6.09
N LEU A 37 -0.15 -3.90 -5.48
CA LEU A 37 1.12 -4.02 -6.20
C LEU A 37 1.37 -5.45 -6.69
N SER A 38 1.09 -6.47 -5.87
CA SER A 38 1.19 -7.88 -6.25
C SER A 38 0.30 -8.21 -7.45
N TYR A 39 -0.95 -7.73 -7.46
CA TYR A 39 -1.85 -7.89 -8.60
C TYR A 39 -1.33 -7.17 -9.85
N ARG A 40 -0.78 -5.96 -9.71
CA ARG A 40 -0.13 -5.27 -10.84
C ARG A 40 1.05 -6.08 -11.35
N LEU A 41 1.89 -6.61 -10.47
CA LEU A 41 3.04 -7.42 -10.87
C LEU A 41 2.65 -8.70 -11.62
N SER A 42 1.59 -9.40 -11.20
CA SER A 42 1.19 -10.65 -11.85
C SER A 42 0.27 -10.48 -13.06
N GLU A 43 -0.78 -9.66 -12.95
CA GLU A 43 -1.87 -9.60 -13.93
C GLU A 43 -1.80 -8.39 -14.87
N GLN A 44 -1.38 -7.23 -14.37
CA GLN A 44 -1.33 -5.98 -15.15
C GLN A 44 -0.04 -5.18 -14.90
N PRO A 45 1.12 -5.69 -15.37
CA PRO A 45 2.41 -5.10 -15.06
C PRO A 45 2.52 -3.68 -15.60
N CYS A 46 2.98 -2.77 -14.75
CA CYS A 46 3.20 -1.38 -15.12
C CYS A 46 4.29 -0.77 -14.23
N PRO A 47 5.02 0.26 -14.69
CA PRO A 47 6.00 0.94 -13.85
C PRO A 47 5.32 1.52 -12.60
N ALA A 48 5.87 1.21 -11.43
CA ALA A 48 5.29 1.55 -10.14
C ALA A 48 6.26 2.31 -9.23
N LEU A 49 5.77 3.34 -8.55
CA LEU A 49 6.51 4.09 -7.54
C LEU A 49 5.80 3.97 -6.20
N TRP A 50 6.53 3.56 -5.16
CA TRP A 50 6.07 3.52 -3.78
C TRP A 50 6.82 4.58 -2.96
N VAL A 51 6.09 5.57 -2.49
CA VAL A 51 6.61 6.66 -1.66
C VAL A 51 6.27 6.38 -0.21
N MET A 52 7.25 6.48 0.67
CA MET A 52 7.11 6.40 2.14
C MET A 52 7.65 7.66 2.80
N PRO A 53 7.41 7.90 4.10
CA PRO A 53 7.83 9.15 4.76
C PRO A 53 9.35 9.38 4.77
N SER A 54 10.16 8.32 4.71
CA SER A 54 11.61 8.43 4.61
C SER A 54 12.23 7.28 3.81
N GLU A 55 13.43 7.49 3.26
CA GLU A 55 14.16 6.43 2.56
C GLU A 55 14.47 5.24 3.47
N ALA A 56 14.77 5.50 4.75
CA ALA A 56 15.04 4.45 5.73
C ALA A 56 13.82 3.53 5.93
N LEU A 57 12.62 4.11 6.02
CA LEU A 57 11.37 3.34 6.08
C LEU A 57 11.12 2.58 4.78
N ALA A 58 11.35 3.22 3.63
CA ALA A 58 11.21 2.60 2.31
C ALA A 58 12.13 1.37 2.14
N ARG A 59 13.38 1.49 2.58
CA ARG A 59 14.38 0.41 2.56
C ARG A 59 13.97 -0.73 3.48
N SER A 60 13.65 -0.41 4.73
CA SER A 60 13.23 -1.39 5.73
C SER A 60 11.97 -2.14 5.27
N PHE A 61 10.97 -1.45 4.73
CA PHE A 61 9.76 -2.06 4.22
C PHE A 61 10.03 -3.02 3.06
N SER A 62 10.84 -2.56 2.09
CA SER A 62 11.16 -3.36 0.91
C SER A 62 11.88 -4.66 1.28
N GLU A 63 12.87 -4.58 2.16
CA GLU A 63 13.69 -5.70 2.59
C GLU A 63 12.95 -6.67 3.53
N THR A 64 12.22 -6.14 4.51
CA THR A 64 11.66 -6.97 5.59
C THR A 64 10.24 -7.46 5.34
N ARG A 65 9.51 -6.85 4.40
CA ARG A 65 8.10 -7.19 4.14
C ARG A 65 7.83 -7.52 2.68
N TRP A 66 8.18 -6.62 1.76
CA TRP A 66 7.82 -6.78 0.35
C TRP A 66 8.58 -7.91 -0.32
N LEU A 67 9.91 -7.95 -0.23
CA LEU A 67 10.71 -9.00 -0.85
C LEU A 67 10.38 -10.40 -0.30
N PRO A 68 10.28 -10.62 1.02
CA PRO A 68 9.82 -11.90 1.58
C PRO A 68 8.45 -12.31 1.05
N MET A 69 7.48 -11.40 0.99
CA MET A 69 6.14 -11.68 0.46
C MET A 69 6.18 -12.07 -1.03
N VAL A 70 7.08 -11.47 -1.82
CA VAL A 70 7.29 -11.85 -3.22
C VAL A 70 7.87 -13.26 -3.32
N ASP A 71 8.83 -13.61 -2.46
CA ASP A 71 9.45 -14.93 -2.43
C ASP A 71 8.50 -16.03 -1.97
N ASP A 72 7.68 -15.74 -0.96
CA ASP A 72 6.68 -16.66 -0.41
C ASP A 72 5.52 -16.93 -1.39
N CYS A 73 5.33 -16.07 -2.40
CA CYS A 73 4.29 -16.23 -3.42
C CYS A 73 4.87 -16.80 -4.72
N PRO A 74 4.62 -18.07 -5.07
CA PRO A 74 5.20 -18.69 -6.28
C PRO A 74 4.86 -17.95 -7.58
N THR A 75 3.74 -17.23 -7.62
CA THR A 75 3.33 -16.44 -8.79
C THR A 75 4.20 -15.18 -8.94
N LEU A 76 4.54 -14.51 -7.84
CA LEU A 76 5.35 -13.29 -7.85
C LEU A 76 6.85 -13.64 -7.97
N ALA A 77 7.30 -14.69 -7.28
CA ALA A 77 8.68 -15.15 -7.35
C ALA A 77 9.13 -15.46 -8.79
N LYS A 78 8.23 -16.02 -9.62
CA LYS A 78 8.48 -16.28 -11.05
C LYS A 78 8.76 -15.01 -11.87
N GLU A 79 8.28 -13.85 -11.42
CA GLU A 79 8.51 -12.58 -12.08
C GLU A 79 9.89 -11.98 -11.74
N LYS A 80 10.65 -12.55 -10.79
CA LYS A 80 12.05 -12.16 -10.57
C LYS A 80 12.91 -12.58 -11.77
N PRO A 81 13.83 -11.71 -12.23
CA PRO A 81 14.77 -12.05 -13.30
C PRO A 81 15.80 -13.08 -12.82
N GLU A 82 16.43 -13.79 -13.75
CA GLU A 82 17.56 -14.69 -13.43
C GLU A 82 18.78 -13.91 -12.92
N ASN A 83 19.02 -12.72 -13.47
CA ASN A 83 20.04 -11.82 -12.97
C ASN A 83 19.53 -11.11 -11.70
N THR A 84 20.03 -11.53 -10.55
CA THR A 84 19.66 -11.01 -9.23
C THR A 84 20.06 -9.55 -9.00
N ASP A 85 21.07 -9.02 -9.71
CA ASP A 85 21.54 -7.62 -9.54
C ASP A 85 20.47 -6.58 -9.93
N LYS A 86 19.45 -7.03 -10.67
CA LYS A 86 18.27 -6.23 -11.04
C LYS A 86 17.28 -6.02 -9.89
N ILE A 87 17.40 -6.78 -8.81
CA ILE A 87 16.55 -6.66 -7.62
C ILE A 87 17.37 -6.04 -6.49
N LYS A 88 17.40 -4.71 -6.45
CA LYS A 88 17.98 -3.95 -5.33
C LYS A 88 16.89 -3.58 -4.34
N ILE A 89 17.27 -3.21 -3.12
CA ILE A 89 16.28 -2.90 -2.07
C ILE A 89 15.33 -1.76 -2.50
N LEU A 90 15.83 -0.67 -3.07
CA LEU A 90 14.99 0.47 -3.47
C LEU A 90 14.61 0.51 -4.96
N GLU A 91 15.19 -0.37 -5.78
CA GLU A 91 14.99 -0.39 -7.22
C GLU A 91 14.96 -1.84 -7.71
N GLN A 92 13.77 -2.30 -8.09
CA GLN A 92 13.49 -3.70 -8.41
C GLN A 92 12.95 -3.80 -9.82
N HIS A 93 13.76 -4.36 -10.71
CA HIS A 93 13.35 -4.65 -12.09
C HIS A 93 12.91 -6.11 -12.19
N PHE A 94 11.61 -6.33 -12.07
CA PHE A 94 10.98 -7.60 -12.41
C PHE A 94 10.94 -7.81 -13.93
N ARG A 95 10.66 -9.04 -14.38
CA ARG A 95 10.60 -9.40 -15.81
C ARG A 95 9.65 -8.51 -16.61
N LYS A 96 8.52 -8.12 -16.02
CA LYS A 96 7.43 -7.40 -16.71
C LYS A 96 7.22 -5.96 -16.22
N MET A 97 7.83 -5.54 -15.12
CA MET A 97 7.69 -4.18 -14.59
C MET A 97 8.88 -3.75 -13.74
N SER A 98 9.02 -2.44 -13.57
CA SER A 98 9.98 -1.85 -12.63
C SER A 98 9.23 -1.22 -11.46
N LEU A 99 9.79 -1.40 -10.27
CA LEU A 99 9.28 -0.90 -9.00
C LEU A 99 10.37 -0.09 -8.30
N TRP A 100 10.03 1.11 -7.87
CA TRP A 100 10.93 1.97 -7.10
C TRP A 100 10.32 2.30 -5.74
N PHE A 101 11.16 2.27 -4.71
CA PHE A 101 10.83 2.72 -3.36
C PHE A 101 11.57 4.02 -3.09
N VAL A 102 10.85 5.06 -2.67
CA VAL A 102 11.41 6.40 -2.47
C VAL A 102 10.92 7.00 -1.16
N GLY A 103 11.80 7.69 -0.45
CA GLY A 103 11.43 8.52 0.70
C GLY A 103 10.92 9.89 0.28
N SER A 104 9.89 10.41 0.95
CA SER A 104 9.38 11.77 0.71
C SER A 104 10.44 12.85 0.99
N ASN A 105 11.41 12.53 1.86
CA ASN A 105 12.56 13.37 2.20
C ASN A 105 13.63 13.49 1.10
N SER A 106 13.43 12.89 -0.08
CA SER A 106 14.37 12.96 -1.22
C SER A 106 13.69 13.47 -2.50
N PRO A 107 13.45 14.80 -2.63
CA PRO A 107 12.79 15.40 -3.80
C PRO A 107 13.45 15.05 -5.15
N ALA A 108 14.78 14.96 -5.19
CA ALA A 108 15.52 14.58 -6.40
C ALA A 108 15.15 13.17 -6.91
N ASN A 109 14.89 12.23 -6.00
CA ASN A 109 14.48 10.87 -6.37
C ASN A 109 13.01 10.84 -6.84
N LEU A 110 12.15 11.69 -6.26
CA LEU A 110 10.74 11.83 -6.65
C LEU A 110 10.53 12.44 -8.04
N SER A 111 11.44 13.30 -8.51
CA SER A 111 11.29 14.04 -9.77
C SER A 111 11.79 13.31 -11.03
N SER A 112 12.27 12.07 -10.89
CA SER A 112 13.08 11.42 -11.94
C SER A 112 12.32 10.50 -12.89
N ARG A 113 11.18 9.92 -12.50
CA ARG A 113 10.58 8.77 -13.20
C ARG A 113 9.09 8.94 -13.44
N SER A 114 8.61 8.67 -14.66
CA SER A 114 7.18 8.58 -14.95
C SER A 114 6.65 7.18 -14.62
N VAL A 115 5.53 7.08 -13.92
CA VAL A 115 4.93 5.79 -13.50
C VAL A 115 3.44 5.71 -13.75
N SER A 116 2.92 4.48 -13.90
CA SER A 116 1.48 4.25 -14.09
C SER A 116 0.78 3.84 -12.78
N LEU A 117 1.51 3.31 -11.81
CA LEU A 117 1.01 3.05 -10.47
C LEU A 117 1.82 3.91 -9.49
N LEU A 118 1.14 4.80 -8.78
CA LEU A 118 1.73 5.60 -7.71
C LEU A 118 1.10 5.18 -6.39
N MET A 119 1.93 4.78 -5.43
CA MET A 119 1.51 4.40 -4.08
C MET A 119 2.15 5.37 -3.08
N LEU A 120 1.32 6.07 -2.32
CA LEU A 120 1.71 7.09 -1.35
C LEU A 120 1.35 6.56 0.03
N ASP A 121 2.33 6.00 0.74
CA ASP A 121 2.09 5.37 2.03
C ASP A 121 2.50 6.28 3.18
N GLU A 122 1.60 6.44 4.15
CA GLU A 122 1.70 7.38 5.25
C GLU A 122 1.83 8.84 4.79
N VAL A 123 0.96 9.26 3.87
CA VAL A 123 0.98 10.60 3.24
C VAL A 123 0.93 11.76 4.24
N ASP A 124 0.25 11.61 5.39
CA ASP A 124 0.20 12.67 6.40
C ASP A 124 1.54 12.89 7.11
N LYS A 125 2.46 11.93 7.02
CA LYS A 125 3.82 12.02 7.58
C LYS A 125 4.84 12.48 6.54
N PHE A 126 4.40 12.82 5.32
CA PHE A 126 5.33 13.33 4.31
C PHE A 126 5.93 14.63 4.79
N SER A 127 7.20 14.84 4.46
CA SER A 127 7.85 16.11 4.70
C SER A 127 7.13 17.20 3.90
N ASP A 128 6.30 17.98 4.56
CA ASP A 128 5.76 19.20 3.99
C ASP A 128 6.94 20.07 3.60
N GLY A 129 6.94 20.56 2.36
CA GLY A 129 7.96 21.50 1.85
C GLY A 129 7.95 22.86 2.55
N THR A 130 7.50 22.95 3.81
CA THR A 130 7.36 24.19 4.59
C THR A 130 8.67 24.98 4.72
N ASN A 131 9.82 24.36 4.47
CA ASN A 131 11.13 25.01 4.48
C ASN A 131 11.84 25.08 3.11
N SER A 132 11.21 24.70 2.00
CA SER A 132 11.85 24.70 0.67
C SER A 132 11.02 25.47 -0.37
N LYS A 133 11.71 26.16 -1.29
CA LYS A 133 11.10 26.83 -2.47
C LYS A 133 10.54 25.84 -3.52
N GLU A 134 10.51 24.55 -3.19
CA GLU A 134 10.14 23.46 -4.09
C GLU A 134 8.72 22.97 -3.80
N ALA A 135 8.06 22.39 -4.80
CA ALA A 135 6.76 21.76 -4.62
C ALA A 135 6.85 20.65 -3.55
N GLY A 136 5.79 20.49 -2.74
CA GLY A 136 5.75 19.46 -1.69
C GLY A 136 5.92 18.05 -2.27
N ALA A 137 6.44 17.12 -1.46
CA ALA A 137 6.74 15.75 -1.88
C ALA A 137 5.54 15.05 -2.57
N LEU A 138 4.32 15.31 -2.07
CA LEU A 138 3.07 14.83 -2.67
C LEU A 138 2.89 15.32 -4.11
N GLN A 139 3.02 16.63 -4.35
CA GLN A 139 2.87 17.22 -5.69
C GLN A 139 3.95 16.72 -6.67
N LEU A 140 5.19 16.56 -6.19
CA LEU A 140 6.28 16.00 -6.98
C LEU A 140 5.98 14.55 -7.39
N ALA A 141 5.43 13.75 -6.48
CA ALA A 141 5.02 12.38 -6.72
C ALA A 141 3.84 12.30 -7.69
N GLU A 142 2.80 13.11 -7.51
CA GLU A 142 1.62 13.13 -8.39
C GLU A 142 1.95 13.56 -9.82
N ALA A 143 2.93 14.45 -10.00
CA ALA A 143 3.41 14.81 -11.33
C ALA A 143 3.97 13.61 -12.12
N ARG A 144 4.34 12.50 -11.45
CA ARG A 144 4.90 11.32 -12.11
C ARG A 144 3.91 10.50 -12.92
N VAL A 145 2.63 10.62 -12.62
CA VAL A 145 1.59 9.88 -13.32
C VAL A 145 1.03 10.62 -14.54
N ALA A 146 1.42 11.88 -14.75
CA ALA A 146 0.89 12.76 -15.79
C ALA A 146 0.98 12.16 -17.21
N THR A 147 2.04 11.42 -17.51
CA THR A 147 2.28 10.80 -18.82
C THR A 147 1.37 9.60 -19.11
N TYR A 148 0.80 8.98 -18.07
CA TYR A 148 0.01 7.75 -18.20
C TYR A 148 -1.49 8.06 -18.09
N PRO A 149 -2.30 7.97 -19.16
CA PRO A 149 -3.71 8.34 -19.11
C PRO A 149 -4.58 7.44 -18.23
N ASN A 150 -4.17 6.17 -18.05
CA ASN A 150 -4.84 5.14 -17.25
C ASN A 150 -4.06 4.84 -15.96
N HIS A 151 -3.37 5.83 -15.40
CA HIS A 151 -2.67 5.66 -14.14
C HIS A 151 -3.63 5.40 -12.97
N LEU A 152 -3.09 4.82 -11.90
CA LEU A 152 -3.73 4.68 -10.62
C LEU A 152 -2.85 5.31 -9.54
N VAL A 153 -3.40 6.29 -8.81
CA VAL A 153 -2.81 6.81 -7.58
C VAL A 153 -3.52 6.16 -6.39
N VAL A 154 -2.75 5.57 -5.48
CA VAL A 154 -3.21 4.98 -4.22
C VAL A 154 -2.58 5.74 -3.06
N SER A 155 -3.39 6.38 -2.23
CA SER A 155 -2.90 7.11 -1.05
C SER A 155 -3.39 6.44 0.23
N THR A 156 -2.48 6.22 1.18
CA THR A 156 -2.77 5.67 2.51
C THR A 156 -2.15 6.52 3.60
N SER A 157 -2.88 6.71 4.70
CA SER A 157 -2.33 7.16 5.98
C SER A 157 -3.36 6.97 7.09
N THR A 158 -2.90 7.15 8.33
CA THR A 158 -3.76 7.29 9.50
C THR A 158 -4.02 8.78 9.76
N PRO A 159 -5.23 9.30 9.49
CA PRO A 159 -5.57 10.70 9.69
C PRO A 159 -5.37 11.06 11.16
N THR A 160 -4.41 11.93 11.43
CA THR A 160 -4.11 12.39 12.80
C THR A 160 -5.00 13.57 13.21
N THR A 161 -5.45 14.35 12.23
CA THR A 161 -6.31 15.54 12.42
C THR A 161 -7.37 15.62 11.33
N ALA A 162 -8.45 16.38 11.60
CA ALA A 162 -9.51 16.65 10.63
C ALA A 162 -9.09 17.58 9.48
N ASP A 163 -7.85 18.11 9.52
CA ASP A 163 -7.27 18.93 8.45
C ASP A 163 -6.15 18.20 7.69
N SER A 164 -5.97 16.90 7.98
CA SER A 164 -4.94 16.09 7.32
C SER A 164 -5.21 15.89 5.82
N ILE A 165 -4.13 15.63 5.07
CA ILE A 165 -4.19 15.45 3.62
C ILE A 165 -5.08 14.25 3.30
N ILE A 166 -4.84 13.11 3.95
CA ILE A 166 -5.61 11.89 3.69
C ILE A 166 -7.10 12.06 4.02
N TRP A 167 -7.41 12.86 5.05
CA TRP A 167 -8.78 13.13 5.46
C TRP A 167 -9.51 14.01 4.45
N SER A 168 -8.84 15.04 3.94
CA SER A 168 -9.37 15.88 2.86
C SER A 168 -9.64 15.07 1.59
N GLU A 169 -8.72 14.18 1.21
CA GLU A 169 -8.90 13.29 0.05
C GLU A 169 -10.04 12.28 0.26
N TRP A 170 -10.19 11.74 1.46
CA TRP A 170 -11.29 10.83 1.76
C TRP A 170 -12.67 11.51 1.70
N GLN A 171 -12.77 12.74 2.21
CA GLN A 171 -14.01 13.53 2.15
C GLN A 171 -14.42 13.85 0.71
N LYS A 172 -13.47 14.01 -0.22
CA LYS A 172 -13.74 14.16 -1.65
C LYS A 172 -14.23 12.85 -2.30
N GLY A 173 -13.98 11.71 -1.67
CA GLY A 173 -14.35 10.38 -2.14
C GLY A 173 -15.78 9.98 -1.79
N ASP A 174 -16.06 8.68 -1.91
CA ASP A 174 -17.37 8.09 -1.56
C ASP A 174 -17.46 7.62 -0.09
N MET A 175 -16.47 8.00 0.73
CA MET A 175 -16.40 7.79 2.18
C MET A 175 -16.71 6.35 2.63
N ARG A 176 -16.31 5.36 1.82
CA ARG A 176 -16.69 3.96 2.06
C ARG A 176 -15.84 3.32 3.15
N PHE A 177 -16.50 2.45 3.90
CA PHE A 177 -15.87 1.55 4.86
C PHE A 177 -15.85 0.13 4.32
N TYR A 178 -14.79 -0.61 4.65
CA TYR A 178 -14.76 -2.04 4.40
C TYR A 178 -15.58 -2.77 5.47
N PHE A 179 -16.60 -3.51 5.04
CA PHE A 179 -17.43 -4.31 5.94
C PHE A 179 -17.07 -5.78 5.82
N VAL A 180 -16.78 -6.40 6.96
CA VAL A 180 -16.55 -7.84 7.09
C VAL A 180 -17.85 -8.53 7.47
N PRO A 181 -18.18 -9.70 6.87
CA PRO A 181 -19.32 -10.48 7.33
C PRO A 181 -19.02 -11.06 8.71
N CYS A 182 -19.96 -10.93 9.64
CA CYS A 182 -19.90 -11.62 10.92
C CYS A 182 -19.89 -13.14 10.68
N PRO A 183 -18.96 -13.90 11.29
CA PRO A 183 -18.91 -15.36 11.10
C PRO A 183 -20.14 -16.10 11.65
N HIS A 184 -20.89 -15.50 12.58
CA HIS A 184 -22.07 -16.13 13.18
C HIS A 184 -23.37 -15.86 12.42
N CYS A 185 -23.54 -14.66 11.86
CA CYS A 185 -24.82 -14.24 11.28
C CYS A 185 -24.73 -13.67 9.87
N GLY A 186 -23.53 -13.52 9.30
CA GLY A 186 -23.32 -12.95 7.98
C GLY A 186 -23.57 -11.44 7.87
N HIS A 187 -24.05 -10.78 8.94
CA HIS A 187 -24.24 -9.34 8.96
C HIS A 187 -22.92 -8.61 8.70
N LYS A 188 -22.93 -7.67 7.77
CA LYS A 188 -21.75 -6.90 7.36
C LYS A 188 -21.53 -5.78 8.36
N GLN A 189 -20.45 -5.87 9.13
CA GLN A 189 -20.06 -4.87 10.12
C GLN A 189 -18.70 -4.27 9.77
N LYS A 190 -18.43 -3.06 10.26
CA LYS A 190 -17.05 -2.56 10.30
C LYS A 190 -16.27 -3.45 11.26
N LEU A 191 -15.05 -3.84 10.88
CA LEU A 191 -14.15 -4.50 11.82
C LEU A 191 -13.70 -3.45 12.83
N ILE A 192 -13.99 -3.68 14.11
CA ILE A 192 -13.53 -2.87 15.23
C ILE A 192 -12.69 -3.82 16.09
N TRP A 193 -11.39 -3.58 16.20
CA TRP A 193 -10.41 -4.42 16.88
C TRP A 193 -10.73 -4.60 18.36
N GLU A 194 -11.26 -3.58 19.03
CA GLU A 194 -11.78 -3.70 20.40
C GLU A 194 -12.85 -4.80 20.54
N ARG A 195 -13.52 -5.17 19.44
CA ARG A 195 -14.54 -6.22 19.38
C ARG A 195 -13.99 -7.57 18.90
N VAL A 196 -12.71 -7.65 18.53
CA VAL A 196 -12.06 -8.93 18.21
C VAL A 196 -11.76 -9.65 19.51
N LYS A 197 -12.56 -10.70 19.76
CA LYS A 197 -12.40 -11.60 20.90
C LYS A 197 -11.86 -12.92 20.40
N TRP A 198 -10.75 -13.34 20.99
CA TRP A 198 -10.18 -14.66 20.77
C TRP A 198 -10.90 -15.66 21.67
N ASP A 199 -11.15 -16.86 21.18
CA ASP A 199 -11.68 -17.95 22.00
C ASP A 199 -10.67 -18.29 23.10
N GLU A 200 -11.14 -18.54 24.32
CA GLU A 200 -10.25 -18.93 25.43
C GLU A 200 -9.52 -20.25 25.13
N LYS A 201 -10.14 -21.12 24.32
CA LYS A 201 -9.56 -22.39 23.85
C LYS A 201 -8.50 -22.21 22.76
N ALA A 202 -8.39 -21.02 22.17
CA ALA A 202 -7.35 -20.71 21.20
C ALA A 202 -6.00 -20.38 21.87
N LYS A 203 -5.89 -20.49 23.20
CA LYS A 203 -4.63 -20.39 23.93
C LYS A 203 -4.01 -21.78 24.09
N LEU A 204 -2.71 -21.86 23.81
CA LEU A 204 -1.85 -22.98 24.17
C LEU A 204 -1.71 -23.08 25.69
N GLU A 205 -1.18 -24.20 26.19
CA GLU A 205 -1.02 -24.47 27.63
C GLU A 205 -0.12 -23.43 28.34
N ASP A 206 0.72 -22.72 27.60
CA ASP A 206 1.58 -21.61 28.05
C ASP A 206 0.88 -20.24 28.08
N GLY A 207 -0.40 -20.19 27.71
CA GLY A 207 -1.21 -18.96 27.67
C GLY A 207 -1.03 -18.11 26.41
N VAL A 208 -0.24 -18.56 25.44
CA VAL A 208 -0.02 -17.89 24.15
C VAL A 208 -1.10 -18.30 23.15
N TYR A 209 -1.58 -17.38 22.32
CA TYR A 209 -2.56 -17.71 21.28
C TYR A 209 -1.95 -18.57 20.17
N ASP A 210 -2.64 -19.64 19.79
CA ASP A 210 -2.28 -20.50 18.66
C ASP A 210 -2.68 -19.84 17.34
N PHE A 211 -1.69 -19.48 16.52
CA PHE A 211 -1.87 -18.89 15.20
C PHE A 211 -1.61 -19.89 14.06
N THR A 212 -1.44 -21.18 14.37
CA THR A 212 -1.01 -22.21 13.39
C THR A 212 -2.14 -23.03 12.77
N MET A 213 -3.40 -22.71 13.09
CA MET A 213 -4.58 -23.40 12.53
C MET A 213 -5.01 -22.87 11.15
#